data_AF-A0A536BH09-F1
#
_entry.id   AF-A0A536BH09-F1
#
_cell.length_a   1.000
_cell.length_b   1.000
_cell.length_c   1.000
_cell.angle_alpha   90.00
_cell.angle_beta   90.00
_cell.angle_gamma   90.00
#
_symmetry.space_group_name_H-M   'P 1'
#
loop_
_entity.id
_entity.type
_entity.pdbx_description
1 polymer ?
#
loop_
_entity_poly.entity_id
_entity_poly.type
_entity_poly.pdbx_seq_one_letter_code
_entity_poly.pdbx_strand_id
1 'polypeptide(L)' 'MDRHALAWAAGFFDGEGWAGKSKRGIQARVNQADISGVPEVLTRLQRALGGLGNVGGPDV' A
#
# COMPACT_ATOMS: atom_id res chain seq x y z
N MET A 1 -5.64 16.02 -0.33
CA MET A 1 -4.38 15.23 -0.34
C MET A 1 -3.27 16.11 -0.89
N ASP A 2 -2.06 15.98 -0.35
CA ASP A 2 -0.87 16.65 -0.86
C ASP A 2 -0.42 16.01 -2.20
N ARG A 3 -0.12 16.83 -3.21
CA ARG A 3 0.30 16.38 -4.55
C ARG A 3 1.67 15.69 -4.53
N HIS A 4 2.59 16.13 -3.68
CA HIS A 4 3.90 15.50 -3.57
C HIS A 4 3.78 14.10 -2.93
N ALA A 5 2.97 13.98 -1.87
CA ALA A 5 2.66 12.68 -1.28
C ALA A 5 2.00 11.72 -2.29
N LEU A 6 1.08 12.19 -3.12
CA LEU A 6 0.44 11.37 -4.16
C LEU A 6 1.41 10.97 -5.27
N ALA A 7 2.30 11.87 -5.72
CA ALA A 7 3.32 11.53 -6.71
C ALA A 7 4.29 10.45 -6.18
N TRP A 8 4.68 10.55 -4.90
CA TRP A 8 5.47 9.52 -4.24
C TRP A 8 4.69 8.20 -4.13
N ALA A 9 3.42 8.24 -3.73
CA ALA A 9 2.59 7.03 -3.62
C ALA A 9 2.42 6.31 -4.97
N ALA A 10 2.27 7.06 -6.06
CA ALA A 10 2.19 6.51 -7.40
C ALA A 10 3.49 5.78 -7.79
N GLY A 11 4.65 6.41 -7.61
CA GLY A 11 5.94 5.77 -7.90
C GLY A 11 6.24 4.57 -7.00
N PHE A 12 5.87 4.65 -5.72
CA PHE A 12 6.01 3.52 -4.80
C PHE A 12 5.12 2.34 -5.21
N PHE A 13 3.87 2.60 -5.58
CA PHE A 13 2.98 1.56 -6.09
C PHE A 13 3.47 0.94 -7.42
N ASP A 14 4.04 1.74 -8.32
CA ASP A 14 4.60 1.24 -9.59
C ASP A 14 5.80 0.29 -9.38
N GLY A 15 6.65 0.58 -8.39
CA GLY A 15 7.83 -0.23 -8.08
C GLY A 15 7.56 -1.48 -7.24
N GLU A 16 6.62 -1.40 -6.29
CA GLU A 16 6.42 -2.44 -5.25
C GLU A 16 5.04 -3.08 -5.29
N GLY A 17 4.11 -2.47 -6.02
CA GLY A 17 2.71 -2.83 -6.03
C GLY A 17 2.31 -3.70 -7.22
N TRP A 18 1.07 -4.16 -7.14
CA TRP A 18 0.40 -4.81 -8.26
C TRP A 18 -1.10 -4.53 -8.22
N ALA A 19 -1.73 -4.54 -9.38
CA ALA A 19 -3.18 -4.50 -9.53
C ALA A 19 -3.66 -5.70 -10.34
N GLY A 20 -4.77 -6.30 -9.93
CA GLY A 20 -5.29 -7.49 -10.59
C GLY A 20 -6.72 -7.82 -10.22
N LYS A 21 -7.31 -8.73 -10.97
CA LYS A 21 -8.66 -9.26 -10.71
C LYS A 21 -8.58 -10.47 -9.78
N SER A 22 -9.42 -10.50 -8.76
CA SER A 22 -9.65 -11.67 -7.91
C SER A 22 -11.14 -12.05 -7.88
N LYS A 23 -11.47 -13.13 -7.16
CA LYS A 23 -12.88 -13.54 -6.90
C LYS A 23 -13.69 -12.44 -6.20
N ARG A 24 -13.02 -11.53 -5.45
CA ARG A 24 -13.66 -10.42 -4.73
C ARG A 24 -13.65 -9.09 -5.51
N GLY A 25 -13.29 -9.11 -6.80
CA GLY A 25 -13.21 -7.92 -7.64
C GLY A 25 -11.79 -7.46 -7.95
N ILE A 26 -11.65 -6.22 -8.41
CA ILE A 26 -10.34 -5.61 -8.69
C ILE A 26 -9.68 -5.22 -7.37
N GLN A 27 -8.40 -5.55 -7.24
CA GLN A 27 -7.60 -5.21 -6.07
C GLN A 27 -6.29 -4.58 -6.52
N ALA A 28 -5.80 -3.65 -5.70
CA ALA A 28 -4.46 -3.11 -5.74
C ALA A 28 -3.81 -3.42 -4.39
N ARG A 29 -2.58 -3.95 -4.41
CA ARG A 29 -1.86 -4.34 -3.19
C ARG A 29 -0.39 -3.94 -3.29
N VAL A 30 0.21 -3.68 -2.13
CA VAL A 30 1.64 -3.50 -1.95
C VAL A 30 2.04 -4.40 -0.79
N ASN A 31 2.94 -5.34 -1.05
CA ASN A 31 3.40 -6.30 -0.05
C ASN A 31 4.74 -5.80 0.52
N GLN A 32 4.88 -5.81 1.85
CA GLN A 32 6.11 -5.43 2.54
C GLN A 32 6.29 -6.32 3.78
N ALA A 33 7.51 -6.42 4.27
CA ALA A 33 7.85 -7.18 5.47
C ALA A 33 8.84 -6.40 6.32
N ASP A 34 8.64 -6.44 7.63
CA ASP A 34 9.56 -5.91 8.63
C ASP A 34 9.49 -6.84 9.85
N ILE A 35 10.63 -7.10 10.49
CA ILE A 35 10.71 -7.92 11.70
C ILE A 35 10.08 -7.22 12.92
N SER A 36 9.96 -5.90 12.86
CA SER A 36 9.53 -5.05 13.96
C SER A 36 8.02 -4.81 13.99
N GLY A 37 7.28 -5.33 13.00
CA GLY A 37 5.82 -5.19 12.89
C GLY A 37 5.38 -4.58 11.56
N VAL A 38 4.43 -3.66 11.59
CA VAL A 38 3.94 -2.98 10.36
C VAL A 38 5.06 -2.12 9.78
N PRO A 39 5.51 -2.38 8.54
CA PRO A 39 6.52 -1.54 7.89
C PRO A 39 6.05 -0.09 7.79
N GLU A 40 6.88 0.86 8.23
CA GLU A 40 6.55 2.30 8.24
C GLU A 40 6.09 2.79 6.87
N VAL A 41 6.69 2.25 5.80
CA VAL A 41 6.36 2.59 4.41
C VAL A 41 4.90 2.31 4.05
N LEU A 42 4.27 1.28 4.64
CA LEU A 42 2.84 1.00 4.45
C LEU A 42 1.97 2.05 5.15
N THR A 43 2.36 2.48 6.36
CA THR A 43 1.66 3.57 7.06
C THR A 43 1.82 4.89 6.32
N ARG A 44 3.00 5.17 5.76
CA ARG A 44 3.26 6.34 4.92
C ARG A 44 2.40 6.31 3.65
N LEU A 45 2.28 5.17 2.97
CA LEU A 45 1.40 5.00 1.82
C LEU A 45 -0.06 5.28 2.16
N GLN A 46 -0.56 4.67 3.24
CA GLN A 46 -1.95 4.89 3.68
C GLN A 46 -2.22 6.37 3.98
N ARG A 47 -1.29 7.06 4.65
CA ARG A 47 -1.39 8.51 4.91
C ARG A 47 -1.36 9.33 3.61
N ALA A 48 -0.49 8.99 2.67
CA ALA A 48 -0.39 9.68 1.37
C ALA A 48 -1.70 9.57 0.56
N LEU A 49 -2.38 8.43 0.65
CA LEU A 49 -3.69 8.16 0.04
C LEU A 49 -4.86 8.65 0.90
N GLY A 50 -4.62 9.48 1.91
CA GLY A 50 -5.66 10.03 2.79
C GLY A 50 -6.45 9.00 3.59
N GLY A 51 -5.79 7.92 4.02
CA GLY A 51 -6.39 6.86 4.84
C GLY A 51 -6.98 5.70 4.05
N LEU A 52 -6.91 5.70 2.72
CA LEU A 52 -7.47 4.63 1.89
C LEU A 52 -6.70 3.31 2.04
N GLY A 53 -7.45 2.20 1.99
CA GLY A 53 -6.92 0.85 2.07
C GLY A 53 -6.72 0.34 3.51
N ASN A 54 -6.43 -0.95 3.63
CA ASN A 54 -6.18 -1.61 4.91
C ASN A 54 -4.79 -2.26 4.90
N VAL A 55 -4.09 -2.18 6.03
CA VAL A 55 -2.88 -2.96 6.30
C VAL A 55 -3.29 -4.18 7.11
N GLY A 56 -2.92 -5.37 6.65
CA GLY A 56 -3.24 -6.63 7.32
C GLY A 56 -2.16 -7.67 7.12
N GLY A 57 -2.29 -8.78 7.86
CA GLY A 57 -1.34 -9.88 7.89
C GLY A 57 -0.30 -9.80 9.04
N PRO A 58 0.76 -10.63 9.00
CA PRO A 58 0.95 -11.72 8.03
C PRO A 58 -0.19 -12.74 8.15
N ASP A 59 -0.70 -13.21 7.01
CA ASP A 59 -1.65 -14.32 7.00
C ASP A 59 -0.86 -15.57 7.41
N VAL A 60 -1.21 -16.15 8.56
CA VAL A 60 -0.65 -17.42 9.06
C VAL A 60 -1.09 -18.61 8.23
#